data_AF-A0AAV7B4M0-F1
#
_entry.id   AF-A0AAV7B4M0-F1
#
_cell.length_a   1.000
_cell.length_b   1.000
_cell.length_c   1.000
_cell.angle_alpha   90.00
_cell.angle_beta   90.00
_cell.angle_gamma   90.00
#
_symmetry.space_group_name_H-M   'P 1'
#
loop_
_entity.id
_entity.type
_entity.pdbx_description
1 polymer ?
#
loop_
_entity_poly.entity_id
_entity_poly.type
_entity_poly.pdbx_seq_one_letter_code
_entity_poly.pdbx_strand_id
1 'polypeptide(L)'
;MQANSLTAVNMVLSEETFGATIYVKNFQLTLVHSNVGPVKMDNLQKTLSFGLKIMTPVLNERLKKMFLLPFHLQDPIVHVEKGYLLIMTDLLVTTLSHYKMKPENQLYSERFTML
;
A
#
# COMPACT_ATOMS: atom_id res chain seq x y z
N MET A 1 17.55 -11.80 -24.53
CA MET A 1 16.40 -12.21 -23.68
C MET A 1 16.63 -11.70 -22.26
N GLN A 2 15.57 -11.16 -21.64
CA GLN A 2 15.25 -10.86 -20.23
C GLN A 2 16.35 -10.57 -19.18
N ALA A 3 16.20 -9.44 -18.50
CA ALA A 3 16.76 -9.23 -17.17
C ALA A 3 15.90 -9.97 -16.14
N ASN A 4 16.47 -10.95 -15.45
CA ASN A 4 15.83 -11.60 -14.30
C ASN A 4 16.15 -10.80 -13.04
N SER A 5 15.13 -10.16 -12.46
CA SER A 5 15.23 -9.47 -11.17
C SER A 5 14.32 -10.15 -10.15
N LEU A 6 14.90 -10.53 -9.00
CA LEU A 6 14.13 -10.92 -7.82
C LEU A 6 13.73 -9.66 -7.07
N THR A 7 12.58 -9.10 -7.44
CA THR A 7 11.99 -7.93 -6.77
C THR A 7 10.91 -8.42 -5.81
N ALA A 8 11.08 -8.13 -4.53
CA ALA A 8 10.04 -8.30 -3.52
C ALA A 8 9.32 -6.96 -3.33
N VAL A 9 7.99 -7.01 -3.32
CA VAL A 9 7.14 -5.86 -2.98
C VAL A 9 6.41 -6.22 -1.70
N ASN A 10 6.64 -5.44 -0.64
CA ASN A 10 5.93 -5.56 0.62
C ASN A 10 4.99 -4.36 0.75
N MET A 11 3.71 -4.62 0.94
CA MET A 11 2.76 -3.55 1.24
C MET A 11 2.94 -3.08 2.67
N VAL A 12 2.73 -1.79 2.87
CA VAL A 12 2.79 -1.14 4.18
C VAL A 12 1.49 -0.40 4.36
N LEU A 13 0.76 -0.76 5.41
CA LEU A 13 -0.48 -0.11 5.79
C LEU A 13 -0.26 0.56 7.14
N SER A 14 -0.66 1.83 7.22
CA SER A 14 -0.81 2.57 8.47
C SER A 14 -2.27 2.97 8.62
N GLU A 15 -2.61 3.57 9.76
CA GLU A 15 -3.97 4.02 10.07
C GLU A 15 -4.54 4.97 9.01
N GLU A 16 -3.70 5.75 8.32
CA GLU A 16 -4.13 6.78 7.36
C GLU A 16 -3.51 6.64 5.97
N THR A 17 -2.49 5.80 5.82
CA THR A 17 -1.75 5.68 4.56
C THR A 17 -1.63 4.24 4.11
N PHE A 18 -1.90 4.01 2.84
CA PHE A 18 -1.53 2.78 2.15
C PHE A 18 -0.34 3.04 1.23
N GLY A 19 0.65 2.17 1.32
CA GLY A 19 1.85 2.26 0.53
C GLY A 19 2.52 0.93 0.31
N ALA A 20 3.71 0.99 -0.25
CA ALA A 20 4.53 -0.18 -0.50
C ALA A 20 6.01 0.12 -0.23
N THR A 21 6.76 -0.94 -0.06
CA THR A 21 8.21 -0.94 -0.11
C THR A 21 8.66 -1.98 -1.12
N ILE A 22 9.63 -1.59 -1.93
CA ILE A 22 10.28 -2.46 -2.88
C ILE A 22 11.67 -2.83 -2.36
N TYR A 23 12.05 -4.06 -2.63
CA TYR A 23 13.38 -4.57 -2.37
C TYR A 23 13.84 -5.39 -3.56
N VAL A 24 14.96 -4.99 -4.15
CA VAL A 24 15.61 -5.75 -5.22
C VAL A 24 16.66 -6.63 -4.57
N LYS A 25 16.39 -7.93 -4.46
CA LYS A 25 17.32 -8.92 -3.86
C LYS A 25 18.56 -9.08 -4.72
N ASN A 26 18.33 -9.40 -5.99
CA ASN A 26 19.37 -9.64 -6.98
C ASN A 26 18.83 -9.26 -8.37
N PHE A 27 19.73 -8.76 -9.21
CA PHE A 27 19.47 -8.54 -10.63
C PHE A 27 20.72 -8.92 -11.43
N GLN A 28 20.50 -9.38 -12.64
CA GLN A 28 21.58 -9.72 -13.57
C GLN A 28 21.44 -8.89 -14.84
N LEU A 29 22.56 -8.34 -15.30
CA LEU A 29 22.61 -7.65 -16.57
C LEU A 29 23.11 -8.58 -17.66
N THR A 30 22.49 -8.50 -18.82
CA THR A 30 22.91 -9.24 -20.01
C THR A 30 23.06 -8.26 -21.16
N LEU A 31 24.20 -8.31 -21.84
CA LEU A 31 24.43 -7.47 -23.02
C LEU A 31 23.53 -7.96 -24.16
N VAL A 32 22.55 -7.15 -24.55
CA VAL A 32 21.66 -7.47 -25.69
C VAL A 32 22.28 -7.02 -27.00
N HIS A 33 22.87 -5.82 -27.01
CA HIS A 33 23.47 -5.21 -28.20
C HIS A 33 24.51 -4.17 -27.80
N SER A 34 25.50 -3.93 -28.65
CA SER A 34 26.46 -2.83 -28.50
C SER A 34 26.92 -2.31 -29.85
N ASN A 35 26.75 -1.00 -30.06
CA ASN A 35 27.28 -0.30 -31.24
C ASN A 35 28.78 0.03 -31.13
N VAL A 36 29.38 -0.18 -29.96
CA VAL A 36 30.76 0.23 -29.63
C VAL A 36 31.68 -0.96 -29.33
N GLY A 37 31.24 -2.18 -29.64
CA GLY A 37 31.98 -3.42 -29.40
C GLY A 37 31.72 -4.06 -28.02
N PRO A 38 32.54 -5.03 -27.59
CA PRO A 38 32.32 -5.81 -26.36
C PRO A 38 32.31 -4.92 -25.11
N VAL A 39 31.27 -5.06 -24.28
CA VAL A 39 31.13 -4.31 -23.01
C VAL A 39 31.35 -5.25 -21.83
N LYS A 40 32.21 -4.82 -20.88
CA LYS A 40 32.41 -5.53 -19.62
C LYS A 40 31.20 -5.31 -18.69
N MET A 41 30.28 -6.27 -18.67
CA MET A 41 29.04 -6.18 -17.91
C MET A 41 29.24 -6.15 -16.39
N ASP A 42 30.30 -6.76 -15.87
CA ASP A 42 30.57 -6.82 -14.43
C ASP A 42 30.70 -5.44 -13.78
N ASN A 43 31.38 -4.52 -14.48
CA ASN A 43 31.56 -3.15 -13.98
C ASN A 43 30.23 -2.39 -14.00
N LEU A 44 29.45 -2.56 -15.07
CA LEU A 44 28.13 -1.94 -15.17
C LEU A 44 27.16 -2.49 -14.11
N GLN A 45 27.23 -3.80 -13.83
CA GLN A 45 26.43 -4.44 -12.79
C GLN A 45 26.79 -3.92 -11.39
N LYS A 46 28.09 -3.74 -11.09
CA LYS A 46 28.54 -3.12 -9.84
C LYS A 46 28.05 -1.68 -9.70
N THR A 47 28.19 -0.87 -10.76
CA THR A 47 27.74 0.53 -10.76
C THR A 47 26.23 0.64 -10.55
N LEU A 48 25.44 -0.15 -11.28
CA LEU A 48 23.99 -0.15 -11.11
C LEU A 48 23.56 -0.71 -9.76
N SER A 49 24.28 -1.69 -9.20
CA SER A 49 24.00 -2.19 -7.85
C SER A 49 24.17 -1.11 -6.80
N PHE A 50 25.20 -0.28 -6.93
CA PHE A 50 25.43 0.86 -6.05
C PHE A 50 24.36 1.94 -6.24
N GLY A 51 24.03 2.29 -7.49
CA GLY A 51 22.95 3.24 -7.80
C GLY A 51 21.60 2.80 -7.22
N LEU A 52 21.24 1.53 -7.37
CA LEU A 52 20.02 0.98 -6.78
C LEU A 52 20.00 1.06 -5.27
N LYS A 53 21.13 0.82 -4.57
CA LYS A 53 21.19 0.99 -3.10
C LYS A 53 20.89 2.42 -2.67
N ILE A 54 21.31 3.42 -3.45
CA ILE A 54 21.05 4.84 -3.16
C ILE A 54 19.60 5.20 -3.51
N MET A 55 19.09 4.71 -4.63
CA MET A 55 17.74 5.05 -5.10
C MET A 55 16.63 4.34 -4.33
N THR A 56 16.86 3.12 -3.85
CA THR A 56 15.84 2.30 -3.18
C THR A 56 15.22 2.99 -1.95
N PRO A 57 15.99 3.62 -1.04
CA PRO A 57 15.43 4.42 0.05
C PRO A 57 14.49 5.52 -0.44
N VAL A 58 14.91 6.30 -1.44
CA VAL A 58 14.12 7.40 -1.99
C VAL A 58 12.83 6.91 -2.64
N LEU A 59 12.90 5.81 -3.39
CA LEU A 59 11.72 5.17 -3.97
C LEU A 59 10.77 4.67 -2.88
N ASN A 60 11.30 4.05 -1.83
CA ASN A 60 10.50 3.56 -0.71
C ASN A 60 9.84 4.68 0.09
N GLU A 61 10.50 5.83 0.29
CA GLU A 61 9.87 6.99 0.93
C GLU A 61 8.66 7.50 0.14
N ARG A 62 8.77 7.51 -1.20
CA ARG A 62 7.65 7.91 -2.08
C ARG A 62 6.54 6.87 -2.11
N LEU A 63 6.89 5.58 -2.17
CA LEU A 63 5.93 4.48 -2.24
C LEU A 63 5.17 4.28 -0.92
N LYS A 64 5.79 4.58 0.23
CA LYS A 64 5.12 4.48 1.55
C LYS A 64 3.98 5.48 1.73
N LYS A 65 4.04 6.64 1.06
CA LYS A 65 3.05 7.73 1.18
C LYS A 65 2.15 7.85 -0.06
N MET A 66 2.04 6.78 -0.84
CA MET A 66 1.45 6.85 -2.17
C MET A 66 -0.06 7.06 -2.15
N PHE A 67 -0.76 6.50 -1.15
CA PHE A 67 -2.20 6.64 -1.02
C PHE A 67 -2.59 7.10 0.39
N LEU A 68 -3.29 8.22 0.47
CA LEU A 68 -4.03 8.63 1.67
C LEU A 68 -5.38 7.91 1.66
N LEU A 69 -5.74 7.34 2.80
CA LEU A 69 -7.02 6.69 2.97
C LEU A 69 -8.06 7.73 3.43
N PRO A 70 -9.31 7.66 2.94
CA PRO A 70 -10.35 8.62 3.31
C PRO A 70 -10.95 8.34 4.71
N PHE A 71 -10.43 7.35 5.44
CA PHE A 71 -10.88 6.93 6.75
C PHE A 71 -9.70 6.40 7.57
N HIS A 72 -9.80 6.52 8.89
CA HIS A 72 -8.82 6.01 9.83
C HIS A 72 -9.05 4.52 10.07
N LEU A 73 -8.06 3.70 9.79
CA LEU A 73 -8.11 2.25 9.95
C LEU A 73 -7.67 1.86 11.36
N GLN A 74 -8.50 1.12 12.09
CA GLN A 74 -8.11 0.50 13.34
C GLN A 74 -7.65 -0.94 13.10
N ASP A 75 -6.44 -1.26 13.56
CA ASP A 75 -5.82 -2.59 13.51
C ASP A 75 -5.96 -3.34 12.16
N PRO A 76 -5.54 -2.73 11.03
CA PRO A 76 -5.86 -3.31 9.74
C PRO A 76 -4.97 -4.50 9.36
N ILE A 77 -5.57 -5.50 8.71
CA ILE A 77 -4.94 -6.70 8.18
C ILE A 77 -5.05 -6.68 6.64
N VAL A 78 -3.94 -6.97 5.96
CA VAL A 78 -3.89 -6.99 4.48
C VAL A 78 -3.65 -8.40 3.97
N HIS A 79 -4.53 -8.84 3.07
CA HIS A 79 -4.39 -10.08 2.31
C HIS A 79 -4.18 -9.78 0.82
N VAL A 80 -3.15 -10.40 0.24
CA VAL A 80 -2.88 -10.35 -1.20
C VAL A 80 -3.60 -11.51 -1.86
N GLU A 81 -4.61 -11.20 -2.67
CA GLU A 81 -5.31 -12.19 -3.47
C GLU A 81 -5.01 -12.02 -4.96
N LYS A 82 -5.35 -13.03 -5.75
CA LYS A 82 -5.12 -12.95 -7.19
C LYS A 82 -6.07 -11.92 -7.81
N GLY A 83 -5.53 -10.77 -8.19
CA GLY A 83 -6.25 -9.71 -8.90
C GLY A 83 -6.85 -8.62 -8.00
N TYR A 84 -6.77 -8.76 -6.68
CA TYR A 84 -7.21 -7.71 -5.75
C TYR A 84 -6.46 -7.78 -4.41
N LEU A 85 -6.55 -6.69 -3.66
CA LEU A 85 -6.06 -6.61 -2.28
C LEU A 85 -7.26 -6.50 -1.35
N LEU A 86 -7.27 -7.32 -0.31
CA LEU A 86 -8.29 -7.30 0.73
C LEU A 86 -7.71 -6.64 1.97
N ILE A 87 -8.30 -5.50 2.36
CA ILE A 87 -7.97 -4.78 3.59
C ILE A 87 -9.13 -5.01 4.55
N MET A 88 -8.87 -5.70 5.65
CA MET A 88 -9.80 -5.86 6.76
C MET A 88 -9.37 -4.92 7.88
N THR A 89 -10.31 -4.24 8.52
CA THR A 89 -10.02 -3.28 9.59
C THR A 89 -11.22 -3.23 10.52
N ASP A 90 -10.97 -2.93 11.79
CA ASP A 90 -12.04 -2.55 12.70
C ASP A 90 -12.44 -1.10 12.44
N LEU A 91 -13.74 -0.81 12.53
CA LEU A 91 -14.27 0.53 12.41
C LEU A 91 -14.58 1.07 13.80
N LEU A 92 -13.88 2.14 14.17
CA LEU A 92 -14.23 2.90 15.37
C LEU A 92 -15.38 3.85 15.03
N VAL A 93 -16.61 3.40 15.30
CA VAL A 93 -17.81 4.25 15.17
C VAL A 93 -17.83 5.20 16.36
N THR A 94 -17.28 6.39 16.19
CA THR A 94 -17.47 7.48 17.15
C THR A 94 -18.93 7.93 17.04
N THR A 95 -19.81 7.37 17.86
CA THR A 95 -21.17 7.89 18.01
C THR A 95 -21.05 9.33 18.48
N LEU A 96 -21.32 10.28 17.58
CA LEU A 96 -21.64 11.65 17.96
C LEU A 96 -22.90 11.58 18.82
N SER A 97 -22.72 11.51 20.13
CA SER A 97 -23.75 11.70 21.14
C SER A 97 -24.17 13.17 21.18
N HIS A 98 -24.60 13.71 20.03
CA HIS A 98 -25.13 15.06 19.85
C HIS A 98 -26.31 15.10 18.86
N TYR A 99 -27.03 13.99 18.70
CA TYR A 99 -28.46 14.12 18.39
C TYR A 99 -29.19 14.50 19.69
N LYS A 100 -29.14 15.80 20.03
CA LYS A 100 -30.17 16.40 20.87
C LYS A 100 -31.47 16.20 20.10
N MET A 101 -32.24 15.17 20.45
CA MET A 101 -33.65 15.14 20.06
C MET A 101 -34.28 16.42 20.59
N LYS A 102 -34.70 17.30 19.67
CA LYS A 102 -35.63 18.38 19.99
C LYS A 102 -36.90 17.73 20.55
N PRO A 103 -37.41 18.16 21.73
CA PRO A 103 -38.51 17.49 22.42
C PRO A 103 -39.89 17.79 21.80
N GLU A 104 -39.98 17.99 20.48
CA GLU A 104 -41.19 18.54 19.84
C GLU A 104 -42.06 17.50 19.13
N ASN A 105 -41.68 16.21 19.10
CA ASN A 105 -42.48 15.14 18.50
C ASN A 105 -42.75 13.96 19.46
N GLN A 106 -43.02 14.24 20.74
CA GLN A 106 -43.66 13.25 21.63
C GLN A 106 -45.19 13.36 21.52
N LEU A 107 -45.73 12.99 20.37
CA LEU A 107 -47.15 12.68 20.23
C LEU A 107 -47.34 11.90 18.94
N TYR A 108 -47.12 10.58 19.01
CA TYR A 108 -47.83 9.51 18.28
C TYR A 108 -46.99 8.23 18.32
N SER A 109 -47.26 7.38 19.30
CA SER A 109 -47.15 5.92 19.17
C SER A 109 -47.67 5.29 20.46
N GLU A 110 -48.98 5.41 20.69
CA GLU A 110 -49.68 4.40 21.46
C GLU A 110 -50.43 3.50 20.47
N ARG A 111 -50.36 2.19 20.75
CA ARG A 111 -51.03 1.07 20.08
C ARG A 111 -50.29 0.49 18.89
N PHE A 112 -49.40 -0.48 19.19
CA PHE A 112 -49.51 -1.83 18.63
C PHE A 112 -48.79 -2.80 19.58
N THR A 113 -49.54 -3.39 20.52
CA THR A 113 -49.16 -4.64 21.16
C THR A 113 -50.16 -5.67 20.69
N MET A 114 -49.65 -6.75 20.09
CA MET A 114 -50.44 -7.93 19.73
C MET A 114 -51.01 -8.56 20.99
N LEU A 115 -52.34 -8.65 21.06
CA LEU A 115 -53.18 -9.82 21.39
C LEU A 115 -54.64 -9.38 21.42
#